data_AF-A0A3D0UXC4-F1
#
_entry.id   AF-A0A3D0UXC4-F1
#
_cell.length_a   1.000
_cell.length_b   1.000
_cell.length_c   1.000
_cell.angle_alpha   90.00
_cell.angle_beta   90.00
_cell.angle_gamma   90.00
#
_symmetry.space_group_name_H-M   'P 1'
#
loop_
_entity.id
_entity.type
_entity.pdbx_description
1 polymer ?
#
loop_
_entity_poly.entity_id
_entity_poly.type
_entity_poly.pdbx_seq_one_letter_code
_entity_poly.pdbx_strand_id
1 'polypeptide(L)' 'MFFPLLTFFMTVSIVNAINITDGLDGLAGGLMSIILLILAIVLFVNGTYLATTLVGILVACLVAFMFFNINPAKIFMGDS' A
#
# COMPACT_ATOMS: atom_id res chain seq x y z
N MET A 1 20.65 -11.49 -14.49
CA MET A 1 20.29 -12.66 -13.68
C MET A 1 19.95 -12.31 -12.23
N PHE A 2 20.63 -11.35 -11.58
CA PHE A 2 20.34 -10.95 -10.18
C PHE A 2 19.05 -10.13 -9.96
N PHE A 3 18.65 -9.29 -10.92
CA PHE A 3 17.45 -8.47 -10.82
C PHE A 3 16.16 -9.22 -10.43
N PRO A 4 15.79 -10.35 -11.07
CA PRO A 4 14.58 -11.09 -10.69
C PRO A 4 14.63 -11.67 -9.27
N LEU A 5 15.82 -12.07 -8.80
CA LEU A 5 15.99 -12.58 -7.44
C LEU A 5 15.79 -11.45 -6.41
N LEU A 6 16.33 -10.26 -6.69
CA LEU A 6 16.17 -9.09 -5.85
C LEU A 6 14.71 -8.63 -5.81
N THR A 7 14.02 -8.58 -6.95
CA THR A 7 12.59 -8.22 -6.99
C THR A 7 11.73 -9.23 -6.25
N PHE A 8 12.04 -10.53 -6.36
CA PHE A 8 11.34 -11.58 -5.62
C PHE A 8 11.51 -11.39 -4.11
N PHE A 9 12.77 -11.24 -3.66
CA PHE A 9 13.06 -11.02 -2.24
C PHE A 9 12.37 -9.76 -1.71
N MET A 10 12.49 -8.63 -2.41
CA MET A 10 11.86 -7.37 -2.01
C MET A 10 10.33 -7.50 -1.92
N THR A 11 9.71 -8.17 -2.89
CA THR A 11 8.25 -8.37 -2.89
C THR A 11 7.83 -9.19 -1.67
N VAL A 12 8.49 -10.31 -1.40
CA VAL A 12 8.20 -11.16 -0.23
C VAL A 12 8.44 -10.39 1.07
N SER A 13 9.55 -9.65 1.18
CA SER A 13 9.86 -8.86 2.38
C SER A 13 8.82 -7.77 2.64
N ILE A 14 8.38 -7.04 1.61
CA ILE A 14 7.39 -5.97 1.75
C ILE A 14 6.04 -6.53 2.18
N VAL A 15 5.56 -7.61 1.54
CA VAL A 15 4.27 -8.24 1.89
C VAL A 15 4.26 -8.67 3.36
N ASN A 16 5.32 -9.34 3.83
CA ASN A 16 5.42 -9.75 5.23
C ASN A 16 5.56 -8.57 6.20
N ALA A 17 6.29 -7.51 5.82
CA ALA A 17 6.42 -6.32 6.66
C ALA A 17 5.08 -5.62 6.88
N ILE A 18 4.23 -5.55 5.84
CA ILE A 18 2.88 -4.95 5.94
C ILE A 18 1.99 -5.80 6.86
N ASN A 19 2.01 -7.13 6.69
CA ASN A 19 1.29 -8.06 7.55
C ASN A 19 1.67 -7.92 9.03
N ILE A 20 2.97 -7.85 9.35
CA ILE A 20 3.44 -7.63 10.73
C ILE A 20 2.97 -6.27 11.29
N THR A 21 2.82 -5.27 10.42
CA THR A 21 2.34 -3.94 10.79
C THR A 21 0.82 -3.91 11.03
N ASP A 22 0.07 -4.88 10.51
CA ASP A 22 -1.38 -5.01 10.65
C ASP A 22 -1.80 -5.60 12.01
N GLY A 23 -1.30 -5.00 13.10
CA GLY A 23 -1.61 -5.38 14.48
C GLY A 23 -2.49 -4.38 15.24
N LEU A 24 -2.81 -3.24 14.63
CA LEU A 24 -3.60 -2.17 15.24
C LEU A 24 -4.53 -1.53 14.19
N ASP A 25 -5.76 -1.23 14.60
CA ASP A 25 -6.78 -0.52 13.82
C ASP A 25 -6.23 0.73 13.13
N GLY A 26 -6.26 0.75 11.80
CA GLY A 26 -5.86 1.89 10.97
C GLY A 26 -4.36 2.07 10.78
N LEU A 27 -3.49 1.27 11.43
CA LEU A 27 -2.03 1.44 11.33
C LEU A 27 -1.50 1.04 9.94
N ALA A 28 -1.76 -0.19 9.50
CA ALA A 28 -1.30 -0.69 8.20
C ALA A 28 -1.93 0.10 7.04
N GLY A 29 -3.25 0.32 7.08
CA GLY A 29 -3.96 1.11 6.08
C GLY A 29 -3.47 2.57 5.99
N GLY A 30 -3.23 3.20 7.14
CA GLY A 30 -2.69 4.57 7.22
C GLY A 30 -1.30 4.68 6.62
N LEU A 31 -0.37 3.81 7.01
CA LEU A 31 1.00 3.80 6.48
C LEU A 31 1.01 3.57 4.96
N MET A 32 0.23 2.60 4.47
CA MET A 32 0.15 2.29 3.04
C MET A 32 -0.45 3.43 2.21
N SER A 33 -1.45 4.14 2.76
CA SER A 33 -2.02 5.31 2.09
C SER A 33 -0.99 6.42 1.87
N ILE A 34 -0.13 6.68 2.87
CA ILE A 34 0.94 7.70 2.78
C ILE A 34 1.99 7.29 1.74
N ILE A 35 2.45 6.03 1.81
CA ILE A 35 3.48 5.51 0.89
C ILE A 35 2.99 5.58 -0.56
N LEU A 36 1.77 5.12 -0.83
CA LEU A 36 1.22 5.11 -2.18
C LEU A 36 0.88 6.50 -2.70
N LEU A 37 0.47 7.44 -1.84
CA LEU A 37 0.26 8.83 -2.24
C LEU A 37 1.57 9.48 -2.69
N ILE A 38 2.65 9.27 -1.94
CA ILE A 38 3.99 9.75 -2.32
C ILE A 38 4.42 9.11 -3.64
N LEU A 39 4.20 7.79 -3.80
CA LEU A 39 4.51 7.09 -5.04
C LEU A 39 3.72 7.67 -6.24
N ALA A 40 2.42 7.95 -6.08
CA ALA A 40 1.61 8.56 -7.12
C ALA A 40 2.18 9.93 -7.54
N ILE A 41 2.59 10.76 -6.58
CA ILE A 41 3.21 12.06 -6.86
C ILE A 41 4.52 11.87 -7.65
N VAL A 42 5.37 10.95 -7.22
CA VAL A 42 6.65 10.65 -7.91
C VAL A 42 6.39 10.16 -9.34
N LEU A 43 5.43 9.26 -9.54
CA LEU A 43 5.09 8.73 -10.88
C LEU A 43 4.51 9.81 -11.79
N PHE A 44 3.72 10.74 -11.23
CA PHE A 44 3.17 11.86 -11.96
C PHE A 44 4.27 12.81 -12.45
N VAL A 45 5.21 13.16 -11.57
CA VAL A 45 6.36 14.02 -11.91
C VAL A 45 7.26 13.36 -12.95
N ASN A 46 7.40 12.03 -12.94
CA ASN A 46 8.16 11.28 -13.94
C ASN A 46 7.42 11.10 -15.28
N GLY A 47 6.20 11.62 -15.45
CA GLY A 47 5.41 11.49 -16.69
C GLY A 47 4.84 10.09 -16.94
N THR A 48 4.90 9.19 -15.95
CA THR A 48 4.40 7.81 -16.06
C THR A 48 2.91 7.74 -15.71
N TYR A 49 2.07 8.35 -16.56
CA TYR A 49 0.65 8.58 -16.24
C TYR A 49 -0.17 7.30 -16.05
N LEU A 50 0.11 6.22 -16.81
CA LEU A 50 -0.59 4.94 -16.63
C LEU A 50 -0.31 4.32 -15.24
N ALA A 51 0.94 4.34 -14.79
CA ALA A 51 1.28 3.87 -13.45
C ALA A 51 0.68 4.80 -12.38
N THR A 52 0.70 6.11 -12.62
CA THR A 52 0.09 7.11 -11.73
C THR A 52 -1.39 6.86 -11.53
N THR A 53 -2.15 6.58 -12.59
CA THR A 53 -3.60 6.31 -12.47
C THR A 53 -3.88 5.04 -11.70
N LEU A 54 -3.13 3.95 -11.96
CA LEU A 54 -3.25 2.70 -11.20
C LEU A 54 -2.97 2.90 -9.70
N VAL A 55 -1.87 3.58 -9.36
CA VAL A 55 -1.53 3.86 -7.96
C VAL A 55 -2.56 4.81 -7.33
N GLY A 56 -3.06 5.80 -8.06
CA GLY A 56 -4.12 6.70 -7.59
C GLY A 56 -5.43 5.97 -7.24
N ILE A 57 -5.82 4.97 -8.04
CA ILE A 57 -6.98 4.12 -7.75
C ILE A 57 -6.73 3.31 -6.46
N LEU A 58 -5.53 2.75 -6.28
CA LEU A 58 -5.17 2.03 -5.06
C LEU A 58 -5.23 2.91 -3.81
N VAL A 59 -4.74 4.15 -3.90
CA VAL A 59 -4.87 5.13 -2.80
C VAL A 59 -6.33 5.38 -2.47
N ALA A 60 -7.19 5.60 -3.48
CA ALA A 60 -8.62 5.82 -3.25
C ALA A 60 -9.30 4.63 -2.56
N CYS A 61 -8.99 3.39 -2.99
CA CYS A 61 -9.49 2.18 -2.37
C CYS A 61 -9.01 2.01 -0.92
N LEU A 62 -7.73 2.28 -0.65
CA LEU A 62 -7.16 2.22 0.71
C LEU A 62 -7.77 3.28 1.64
N VAL A 63 -7.97 4.50 1.15
CA VAL A 63 -8.64 5.55 1.93
C VAL A 63 -10.09 5.16 2.23
N ALA A 64 -10.81 4.59 1.26
CA ALA A 64 -12.17 4.07 1.46
C ALA A 64 -12.20 2.94 2.50
N PHE A 65 -11.27 1.99 2.43
CA PHE A 65 -11.10 0.93 3.43
C PHE A 65 -10.79 1.51 4.82
N MET A 66 -9.88 2.47 4.90
CA MET A 66 -9.43 3.07 6.16
C MET A 66 -10.58 3.71 6.93
N PHE A 67 -11.57 4.30 6.26
CA PHE A 67 -12.78 4.80 6.95
C PHE A 67 -13.52 3.73 7.77
N PHE A 68 -13.40 2.45 7.41
CA PHE A 68 -13.99 1.32 8.14
C PHE A 68 -12.99 0.60 9.05
N ASN A 69 -11.69 0.89 8.93
CA ASN A 69 -10.62 0.26 9.69
C ASN A 69 -10.03 1.15 10.80
N ILE A 70 -10.36 2.45 10.84
CA ILE A 70 -10.01 3.34 11.96
C ILE A 70 -10.72 2.88 13.25
N ASN A 71 -9.99 2.97 14.37
CA ASN A 71 -10.46 2.56 15.70
C ASN A 71 -11.79 3.24 16.09
N PRO A 72 -12.83 2.48 16.50
CA PRO A 72 -12.89 1.01 16.57
C PRO A 72 -13.16 0.39 15.18
N ALA A 73 -12.29 -0.53 14.75
CA ALA A 73 -12.38 -1.12 13.42
C ALA A 73 -13.68 -1.93 13.24
N LYS A 74 -14.32 -1.72 12.08
CA LYS A 74 -15.51 -2.48 11.63
C LYS A 74 -15.13 -3.55 10.61
N ILE A 75 -14.06 -3.30 9.85
CA ILE A 75 -13.51 -4.21 8.84
C ILE A 75 -12.00 -4.29 9.09
N PHE A 76 -11.48 -5.51 9.17
CA PHE A 76 -10.05 -5.78 9.31
C PHE A 76 -9.44 -6.04 7.94
N MET A 77 -8.16 -5.72 7.78
CA MET A 77 -7.47 -5.87 6.49
C MET A 77 -7.31 -7.36 6.17
N GLY A 78 -6.71 -8.12 7.09
CA GLY A 78 -6.52 -9.56 6.93
C GLY A 78 -5.54 -9.91 5.81
N ASP A 79 -5.20 -11.20 5.69
CA ASP A 79 -4.19 -11.70 4.76
C ASP A 79 -4.75 -12.30 3.46
N SER A 80 -6.00 -11.96 3.12
CA SER A 80 -6.73 -12.58 2.00
C SER A 80 -6.26 -12.10 0.63
#